data_AF-A0A1G2P457-F1
#
_entry.id   AF-A0A1G2P457-F1
#
_cell.length_a   1.000
_cell.length_b   1.000
_cell.length_c   1.000
_cell.angle_alpha   90.00
_cell.angle_beta   90.00
_cell.angle_gamma   90.00
#
_symmetry.space_group_name_H-M   'P 1'
#
loop_
_entity.id
_entity.type
_entity.pdbx_description
1 polymer ?
#
loop_
_entity_poly.entity_id
_entity_poly.type
_entity_poly.pdbx_seq_one_letter_code
_entity_poly.pdbx_strand_id
1 'polypeptide(L)'
;MVSISFYMSKTISKAAGEEVKSPMVELDATQVKSSSSVLGDKATPEKEIFTPQKTIAIDTIENHIPTLGKFVAADLDSMKLILFEDGGIKETFPILSKGKPGSFWETPSGDYKILSKIRTHFSSVGKVYMPYSMQFYGNFFIHGWPYYPDGTPVAPGYSGGCIRLDVEDARKVFEFVENGTPIFVHESSEDDSNPKREDIRIKDIPLPHLTSDAFIIADINTGEVFLEKNMKNVYPIASITKLMTAIVANEAIMFDRVITINDYILETHGDSGHLQKGEEITANDLLYPLLMESSNDAAKAYSYYYGETGFISLMNKKAEALGMTDTTFTDSSGISSGNTSTGYDLYLMAKYLNNKKSFILAITRLPEKELLTPQHEHRFTNFNIFSDDSDFVGGKTGYTQAANETMLSVFKLQVGNDKYNVAFIVLGSKDREKDVQSLLQWFKEAAVNSASKSSLSL
;
A
#
# COMPACT_ATOMS: atom_id res chain seq x y z
N MET A 1 -35.57 17.19 39.35
CA MET A 1 -35.96 18.57 39.74
C MET A 1 -35.34 18.88 41.08
N VAL A 2 -34.30 19.72 41.11
CA VAL A 2 -34.07 20.88 41.98
C VAL A 2 -32.68 21.39 41.61
N SER A 3 -32.65 22.57 40.99
CA SER A 3 -31.48 23.33 40.60
C SER A 3 -30.87 24.05 41.79
N ILE A 4 -29.55 24.24 41.81
CA ILE A 4 -28.90 25.33 42.55
C ILE A 4 -27.86 26.00 41.65
N SER A 5 -28.18 27.23 41.24
CA SER A 5 -27.28 28.20 40.62
C SER A 5 -26.45 28.91 41.69
N PHE A 6 -25.24 29.34 41.33
CA PHE A 6 -24.55 30.44 42.00
C PHE A 6 -24.01 31.42 40.95
N TYR A 7 -24.32 32.71 41.14
CA TYR A 7 -23.90 33.83 40.30
C TYR A 7 -23.44 35.00 41.18
N MET A 8 -22.49 35.78 40.64
CA MET A 8 -21.98 37.11 41.06
C MET A 8 -21.04 37.14 42.29
N SER A 9 -19.96 37.92 42.34
CA SER A 9 -19.75 39.26 41.79
C SER A 9 -18.26 39.60 41.53
N LYS A 10 -18.04 40.45 40.51
CA LYS A 10 -16.85 41.24 40.21
C LYS A 10 -16.48 42.21 41.34
N THR A 11 -15.18 42.54 41.45
CA THR A 11 -14.72 43.92 41.71
C THR A 11 -13.48 44.20 40.86
N ILE A 12 -13.46 45.38 40.22
CA ILE A 12 -12.45 45.92 39.30
C ILE A 12 -11.59 46.92 40.08
N SER A 13 -10.27 46.97 39.81
CA SER A 13 -9.51 48.22 39.83
C SER A 13 -8.39 48.20 38.79
N LYS A 14 -8.37 49.24 37.94
CA LYS A 14 -7.29 49.71 37.03
C LYS A 14 -6.08 50.20 37.88
N ALA A 15 -4.84 50.43 37.39
CA ALA A 15 -4.40 50.87 36.07
C ALA A 15 -2.89 50.59 35.78
N ALA A 16 -2.57 50.64 34.47
CA ALA A 16 -1.33 51.06 33.77
C ALA A 16 -0.01 50.28 34.02
N GLY A 17 0.85 49.99 33.03
CA GLY A 17 0.86 50.19 31.58
C GLY A 17 2.32 50.24 31.11
N GLU A 18 2.72 49.41 30.14
CA GLU A 18 3.89 49.63 29.25
C GLU A 18 3.89 48.61 28.10
N GLU A 19 3.85 49.12 26.87
CA GLU A 19 3.94 48.39 25.60
C GLU A 19 5.40 48.27 25.16
N VAL A 20 5.82 47.08 24.69
CA VAL A 20 7.09 46.88 23.99
C VAL A 20 6.80 46.64 22.51
N LYS A 21 7.25 47.56 21.66
CA LYS A 21 7.23 47.45 20.19
C LYS A 21 8.49 46.76 19.67
N SER A 22 8.32 45.79 18.77
CA SER A 22 9.40 45.23 17.92
C SER A 22 9.31 45.80 16.50
N PRO A 23 10.44 46.06 15.82
CA PRO A 23 10.44 46.78 14.55
C PRO A 23 10.19 45.87 13.34
N MET A 24 9.36 46.35 12.41
CA MET A 24 9.24 45.88 11.03
C MET A 24 10.42 46.39 10.20
N VAL A 25 11.00 45.51 9.38
CA VAL A 25 11.96 45.86 8.34
C VAL A 25 11.21 45.92 7.02
N GLU A 26 11.20 47.10 6.43
CA GLU A 26 10.66 47.45 5.12
C GLU A 26 11.75 47.21 4.07
N LEU A 27 11.45 46.49 2.99
CA LEU A 27 12.36 46.35 1.84
C LEU A 27 11.73 46.95 0.59
N ASP A 28 12.53 47.82 0.01
CA ASP A 28 12.28 48.82 -1.02
C ASP A 28 11.99 48.19 -2.40
N ALA A 29 11.04 48.79 -3.11
CA ALA A 29 10.60 48.41 -4.43
C ALA A 29 10.95 49.53 -5.41
N THR A 30 12.12 49.49 -6.05
CA THR A 30 12.33 50.21 -7.31
C THR A 30 13.46 49.60 -8.15
N GLN A 31 13.24 49.67 -9.47
CA GLN A 31 14.17 49.48 -10.60
C GLN A 31 14.21 48.11 -11.28
N VAL A 32 13.32 47.92 -12.26
CA VAL A 32 13.73 47.33 -13.55
C VAL A 32 13.15 48.19 -14.67
N LYS A 33 14.05 48.85 -15.42
CA LYS A 33 13.75 49.56 -16.66
C LYS A 33 13.57 48.58 -17.81
N SER A 34 12.63 48.93 -18.68
CA SER A 34 12.33 48.32 -19.95
C SER A 34 13.49 48.41 -20.96
N SER A 35 13.67 47.36 -21.75
CA SER A 35 13.99 47.51 -23.17
C SER A 35 13.38 46.35 -23.95
N SER A 36 12.50 46.72 -24.86
CA SER A 36 11.87 45.86 -25.87
C SER A 36 12.82 45.68 -27.06
N SER A 37 13.02 44.45 -27.52
CA SER A 37 13.45 44.21 -28.89
C SER A 37 12.98 42.85 -29.42
N VAL A 38 12.08 42.93 -30.41
CA VAL A 38 12.06 42.17 -31.66
C VAL A 38 11.52 40.73 -31.63
N LEU A 39 10.42 40.59 -32.37
CA LEU A 39 9.79 39.38 -32.90
C LEU A 39 10.79 38.49 -33.67
N GLY A 40 10.71 37.18 -33.48
CA GLY A 40 11.32 36.21 -34.40
C GLY A 40 11.22 34.77 -33.89
N ASP A 41 10.40 34.00 -34.59
CA ASP A 41 10.37 32.54 -34.69
C ASP A 41 9.56 31.71 -33.69
N LYS A 42 8.49 31.14 -34.25
CA LYS A 42 7.71 30.02 -33.71
C LYS A 42 8.64 28.82 -33.56
N ALA A 43 9.11 28.56 -32.34
CA ALA A 43 9.61 27.25 -31.99
C ALA A 43 8.43 26.26 -32.04
N THR A 44 8.44 25.38 -33.03
CA THR A 44 7.74 24.09 -32.99
C THR A 44 8.06 23.41 -31.65
N PRO A 45 7.09 22.76 -30.98
CA PRO A 45 7.42 21.99 -29.79
C PRO A 45 8.42 20.91 -30.20
N GLU A 46 9.62 20.96 -29.64
CA GLU A 46 10.57 19.86 -29.77
C GLU A 46 9.88 18.60 -29.27
N LYS A 47 9.73 17.61 -30.16
CA LYS A 47 9.32 16.27 -29.79
C LYS A 47 10.30 15.77 -28.73
N GLU A 48 9.82 15.59 -27.50
CA GLU A 48 10.54 14.81 -26.50
C GLU A 48 10.74 13.40 -27.07
N ILE A 49 11.98 13.13 -27.49
CA ILE A 49 12.38 11.80 -27.94
C ILE A 49 12.51 10.95 -26.66
N PHE A 50 11.48 10.14 -26.39
CA PHE A 50 11.45 9.17 -25.29
C PHE A 50 12.55 8.10 -25.48
N THR A 51 13.60 8.13 -24.67
CA THR A 51 14.48 6.99 -24.34
C THR A 51 15.44 7.40 -23.21
N PRO A 52 15.80 6.55 -22.22
CA PRO A 52 15.57 5.11 -22.02
C PRO A 52 14.58 4.77 -20.89
N GLN A 53 14.09 3.51 -20.87
CA GLN A 53 13.19 2.92 -19.88
C GLN A 53 13.53 3.38 -18.44
N LYS A 54 12.63 4.14 -17.83
CA LYS A 54 12.72 4.49 -16.42
C LYS A 54 12.26 3.27 -15.64
N THR A 55 13.19 2.48 -15.15
CA THR A 55 12.86 1.32 -14.29
C THR A 55 12.70 1.80 -12.85
N ILE A 56 11.58 1.45 -12.24
CA ILE A 56 11.36 1.58 -10.80
C ILE A 56 12.26 0.56 -10.11
N ALA A 57 13.15 1.04 -9.23
CA ALA A 57 14.17 0.21 -8.60
C ALA A 57 13.54 -1.00 -7.88
N ILE A 58 14.17 -2.16 -8.04
CA ILE A 58 13.80 -3.37 -7.31
C ILE A 58 14.58 -3.38 -6.00
N ASP A 59 13.87 -3.51 -4.87
CA ASP A 59 14.50 -3.56 -3.55
C ASP A 59 15.35 -4.82 -3.40
N THR A 60 16.65 -4.63 -3.16
CA THR A 60 17.59 -5.69 -2.80
C THR A 60 18.09 -5.46 -1.38
N ILE A 61 18.52 -6.54 -0.72
CA ILE A 61 19.01 -6.46 0.66
C ILE A 61 20.15 -5.46 0.80
N GLU A 62 21.05 -5.39 -0.19
CA GLU A 62 22.23 -4.51 -0.17
C GLU A 62 21.87 -3.03 -0.08
N ASN A 63 20.74 -2.62 -0.64
CA ASN A 63 20.29 -1.22 -0.62
C ASN A 63 19.79 -0.78 0.75
N HIS A 64 19.50 -1.72 1.66
CA HIS A 64 18.89 -1.47 2.96
C HIS A 64 19.86 -1.59 4.14
N ILE A 65 21.08 -2.09 3.90
CA ILE A 65 22.07 -2.26 4.97
C ILE A 65 22.57 -0.88 5.44
N PRO A 66 22.36 -0.50 6.72
CA PRO A 66 22.88 0.75 7.24
C PRO A 66 24.39 0.67 7.46
N THR A 67 25.08 1.81 7.33
CA THR A 67 26.53 1.90 7.54
C THR A 67 26.93 1.73 9.02
N LEU A 68 26.03 2.03 9.95
CA LEU A 68 26.27 1.96 11.40
C LEU A 68 25.05 1.35 12.11
N GLY A 69 25.30 0.65 13.20
CA GLY A 69 24.27 0.04 14.05
C GLY A 69 23.89 -1.38 13.62
N LYS A 70 22.85 -1.90 14.29
CA LYS A 70 22.35 -3.26 14.09
C LYS A 70 21.26 -3.27 13.02
N PHE A 71 21.27 -4.30 12.18
CA PHE A 71 20.26 -4.53 11.14
C PHE A 71 20.00 -6.03 10.96
N VAL A 72 18.80 -6.38 10.54
CA VAL A 72 18.41 -7.76 10.23
C VAL A 72 17.88 -7.82 8.80
N ALA A 73 18.35 -8.76 8.00
CA ALA A 73 17.72 -9.12 6.74
C ALA A 73 17.10 -10.50 6.86
N ALA A 74 15.83 -10.64 6.49
CA ALA A 74 15.18 -11.93 6.31
C ALA A 74 14.97 -12.16 4.82
N ASP A 75 15.84 -12.97 4.21
CA ASP A 75 15.74 -13.42 2.83
C ASP A 75 14.85 -14.67 2.78
N LEU A 76 13.60 -14.48 2.36
CA LEU A 76 12.60 -15.55 2.27
C LEU A 76 12.79 -16.44 1.05
N ASP A 77 13.58 -16.01 0.05
CA ASP A 77 13.88 -16.81 -1.14
C ASP A 77 14.98 -17.81 -0.84
N SER A 78 16.09 -17.33 -0.26
CA SER A 78 17.19 -18.20 0.14
C SER A 78 16.97 -18.85 1.51
N MET A 79 15.86 -18.52 2.18
CA MET A 79 15.48 -19.00 3.52
C MET A 79 16.58 -18.74 4.56
N LYS A 80 17.09 -17.50 4.61
CA LYS A 80 18.16 -17.07 5.51
C LYS A 80 17.78 -15.82 6.28
N LEU A 81 18.14 -15.79 7.56
CA LEU A 81 18.10 -14.59 8.38
C LEU A 81 19.54 -14.16 8.66
N ILE A 82 19.88 -12.94 8.27
CA ILE A 82 21.25 -12.40 8.30
C ILE A 82 21.27 -11.24 9.28
N LEU A 83 22.21 -11.30 10.23
CA LEU A 83 22.46 -10.21 11.17
C LEU A 83 23.60 -9.36 10.64
N PHE A 84 23.42 -8.04 10.67
CA PHE A 84 24.43 -7.06 10.28
C PHE A 84 24.73 -6.13 11.45
N GLU A 85 26.01 -5.81 11.64
CA GLU A 85 26.49 -4.82 12.61
C GLU A 85 27.52 -3.93 11.89
N ASP A 86 27.27 -2.62 11.88
CA ASP A 86 28.13 -1.61 11.23
C ASP A 86 28.45 -1.94 9.76
N GLY A 87 27.42 -2.35 9.00
CA GLY A 87 27.50 -2.71 7.59
C GLY A 87 28.11 -4.09 7.28
N GLY A 88 28.70 -4.76 8.29
CA GLY A 88 29.28 -6.09 8.15
C GLY A 88 28.31 -7.21 8.53
N ILE A 89 28.41 -8.35 7.85
CA ILE A 89 27.68 -9.57 8.25
C ILE A 89 28.26 -10.05 9.60
N LYS A 90 27.39 -10.20 10.59
CA LYS A 90 27.72 -10.71 11.91
C LYS A 90 27.52 -12.22 12.02
N GLU A 91 26.33 -12.68 11.67
CA GLU A 91 25.93 -14.10 11.73
C GLU A 91 24.79 -14.35 10.74
N THR A 92 24.60 -15.61 10.34
CA THR A 92 23.53 -16.01 9.43
C THR A 92 22.90 -17.30 9.93
N PHE A 93 21.57 -17.32 9.96
CA PHE A 93 20.76 -18.43 10.46
C PHE A 93 19.83 -18.96 9.38
N PRO A 94 19.55 -20.28 9.35
CA PRO A 94 18.52 -20.82 8.47
C PRO A 94 17.13 -20.42 8.96
N ILE A 95 16.29 -19.93 8.04
CA ILE A 95 14.85 -19.84 8.26
C ILE A 95 14.28 -21.24 8.05
N LEU A 96 13.57 -21.77 9.06
CA LEU A 96 12.99 -23.11 9.01
C LEU A 96 11.59 -23.12 8.40
N SER A 97 10.85 -22.01 8.53
CA SER A 97 9.50 -21.86 7.98
C SER A 97 9.08 -20.39 7.90
N LYS A 98 8.25 -20.07 6.91
CA LYS A 98 7.63 -18.76 6.65
C LYS A 98 6.13 -18.92 6.38
N GLY A 99 5.42 -17.81 6.18
CA GLY A 99 4.04 -17.79 5.72
C GLY A 99 3.91 -18.44 4.33
N LYS A 100 2.76 -19.02 4.03
CA LYS A 100 2.52 -19.65 2.74
C LYS A 100 2.35 -18.58 1.64
N PRO A 101 3.14 -18.62 0.54
CA PRO A 101 2.94 -17.73 -0.60
C PRO A 101 1.52 -17.80 -1.17
N GLY A 102 0.95 -16.65 -1.54
CA GLY A 102 -0.40 -16.51 -2.06
C GLY A 102 -1.52 -16.77 -1.03
N SER A 103 -1.19 -16.96 0.25
CA SER A 103 -2.19 -17.19 1.30
C SER A 103 -2.54 -15.91 2.07
N PHE A 104 -3.67 -15.95 2.78
CA PHE A 104 -4.08 -14.85 3.67
C PHE A 104 -2.99 -14.47 4.70
N TRP A 105 -2.15 -15.46 5.07
CA TRP A 105 -1.08 -15.35 6.04
C TRP A 105 0.31 -15.42 5.40
N GLU A 106 0.44 -14.97 4.14
CA GLU A 106 1.76 -14.76 3.54
C GLU A 106 2.57 -13.75 4.36
N THR A 107 3.87 -14.04 4.56
CA THR A 107 4.76 -13.16 5.31
C THR A 107 4.90 -11.83 4.57
N PRO A 108 4.64 -10.69 5.23
CA PRO A 108 4.72 -9.41 4.55
C PRO A 108 6.19 -9.02 4.32
N SER A 109 6.54 -8.75 3.06
CA SER A 109 7.80 -8.16 2.66
C SER A 109 7.80 -6.64 2.85
N GLY A 110 8.99 -6.07 3.03
CA GLY A 110 9.20 -4.62 3.20
C GLY A 110 10.14 -4.26 4.34
N ASP A 111 10.27 -2.96 4.56
CA ASP A 111 11.08 -2.35 5.63
C ASP A 111 10.30 -2.22 6.93
N TYR A 112 10.82 -2.85 7.98
CA TYR A 112 10.18 -2.89 9.29
C TYR A 112 11.19 -2.58 10.40
N LYS A 113 10.69 -2.58 11.63
CA LYS A 113 11.50 -2.44 12.84
C LYS A 113 10.99 -3.43 13.88
N ILE A 114 11.88 -3.94 14.73
CA ILE A 114 11.48 -4.74 15.88
C ILE A 114 10.64 -3.88 16.83
N LEU A 115 9.35 -4.20 16.99
CA LEU A 115 8.40 -3.44 17.79
C LEU A 115 8.41 -3.87 19.25
N SER A 116 8.53 -5.17 19.49
CA SER A 116 8.52 -5.75 20.82
C SER A 116 9.29 -7.06 20.86
N LYS A 117 9.73 -7.41 22.07
CA LYS A 117 10.50 -8.62 22.35
C LYS A 117 9.93 -9.32 23.58
N ILE A 118 9.50 -10.58 23.41
CA ILE A 118 8.90 -11.39 24.46
C ILE A 118 9.58 -12.75 24.48
N ARG A 119 10.21 -13.11 25.61
CA ARG A 119 10.96 -14.37 25.75
C ARG A 119 10.11 -15.61 25.50
N THR A 120 8.83 -15.58 25.91
CA THR A 120 7.88 -16.66 25.66
C THR A 120 6.52 -16.05 25.39
N HIS A 121 6.20 -15.81 24.12
CA HIS A 121 4.91 -15.23 23.73
C HIS A 121 3.89 -16.33 23.52
N PHE A 122 2.65 -16.18 24.02
CA PHE A 122 1.58 -17.11 23.74
C PHE A 122 0.71 -16.61 22.59
N SER A 123 0.69 -17.34 21.48
CA SER A 123 -0.21 -17.05 20.36
C SER A 123 -1.61 -17.56 20.67
N SER A 124 -2.58 -16.67 20.82
CA SER A 124 -4.00 -17.04 20.96
C SER A 124 -4.55 -17.73 19.72
N VAL A 125 -4.01 -17.41 18.54
CA VAL A 125 -4.40 -17.98 17.24
C VAL A 125 -3.94 -19.42 17.13
N GLY A 126 -2.63 -19.65 17.29
CA GLY A 126 -2.06 -21.00 17.20
C GLY A 126 -2.28 -21.83 18.46
N LYS A 127 -2.68 -21.21 19.58
CA LYS A 127 -2.72 -21.79 20.93
C LYS A 127 -1.38 -22.44 21.31
N VAL A 128 -0.29 -21.76 20.99
CA VAL A 128 1.10 -22.24 21.15
C VAL A 128 1.97 -21.17 21.78
N TYR A 129 3.00 -21.62 22.50
CA TYR A 129 4.09 -20.76 22.94
C TYR A 129 5.12 -20.60 21.82
N MET A 130 5.55 -19.36 21.63
CA MET A 130 6.53 -18.92 20.65
C MET A 130 7.75 -18.39 21.42
N PRO A 131 8.82 -19.20 21.57
CA PRO A 131 10.00 -18.79 22.30
C PRO A 131 10.77 -17.69 21.54
N TYR A 132 11.37 -16.77 22.28
CA TYR A 132 12.18 -15.67 21.76
C TYR A 132 11.49 -14.87 20.66
N SER A 133 10.24 -14.48 20.91
CA SER A 133 9.41 -13.78 19.94
C SER A 133 9.79 -12.32 19.79
N MET A 134 9.94 -11.89 18.54
CA MET A 134 10.26 -10.52 18.15
C MET A 134 9.21 -10.07 17.14
N GLN A 135 8.32 -9.17 17.56
CA GLN A 135 7.28 -8.63 16.68
C GLN A 135 7.91 -7.62 15.73
N PHE A 136 7.64 -7.71 14.43
CA PHE A 136 8.12 -6.71 13.47
C PHE A 136 6.99 -5.93 12.81
N TYR A 137 5.79 -6.52 12.69
CA TYR A 137 4.65 -5.84 12.11
C TYR A 137 3.34 -6.59 12.40
N GLY A 138 2.24 -5.90 12.67
CA GLY A 138 0.91 -6.52 12.85
C GLY A 138 0.93 -7.77 13.74
N ASN A 139 0.44 -8.90 13.21
CA ASN A 139 0.48 -10.21 13.86
C ASN A 139 1.71 -11.07 13.50
N PHE A 140 2.75 -10.47 12.90
CA PHE A 140 3.92 -11.16 12.36
C PHE A 140 5.14 -11.02 13.27
N PHE A 141 5.77 -12.17 13.54
CA PHE A 141 6.88 -12.31 14.45
C PHE A 141 8.03 -13.10 13.80
N ILE A 142 9.24 -12.84 14.28
CA ILE A 142 10.34 -13.81 14.21
C ILE A 142 10.37 -14.54 15.56
N HIS A 143 10.41 -15.86 15.56
CA HIS A 143 10.45 -16.63 16.80
C HIS A 143 11.10 -18.01 16.60
N GLY A 144 11.52 -18.63 17.71
CA GLY A 144 11.99 -20.01 17.71
C GLY A 144 10.84 -21.00 17.52
N TRP A 145 11.14 -22.26 17.23
CA TRP A 145 10.11 -23.25 16.90
C TRP A 145 9.01 -23.33 17.98
N PRO A 146 7.72 -23.17 17.61
CA PRO A 146 6.64 -23.09 18.58
C PRO A 146 6.25 -24.46 19.14
N TYR A 147 5.65 -24.45 20.32
CA TYR A 147 5.20 -25.66 21.03
C TYR A 147 3.86 -25.43 21.73
N TYR A 148 3.05 -26.49 21.83
CA TYR A 148 1.77 -26.48 22.53
C TYR A 148 1.98 -26.41 24.06
N PRO A 149 0.93 -26.07 24.85
CA PRO A 149 1.06 -25.97 26.31
C PRO A 149 1.53 -27.25 27.01
N ASP A 150 1.35 -28.41 26.39
CA ASP A 150 1.85 -29.70 26.87
C ASP A 150 3.33 -29.97 26.54
N GLY A 151 4.01 -29.03 25.87
CA GLY A 151 5.41 -29.11 25.46
C GLY A 151 5.63 -29.78 24.11
N THR A 152 4.58 -30.27 23.44
CA THR A 152 4.74 -30.90 22.12
C THR A 152 5.08 -29.84 21.05
N PRO A 153 6.11 -30.08 20.21
CA PRO A 153 6.45 -29.14 19.14
C PRO A 153 5.36 -29.12 18.07
N VAL A 154 5.12 -27.94 17.49
CA VAL A 154 4.20 -27.82 16.34
C VAL A 154 4.78 -28.59 15.15
N ALA A 155 3.92 -29.25 14.38
CA ALA A 155 4.34 -30.00 13.19
C ALA A 155 5.03 -29.09 12.16
N PRO A 156 5.99 -29.62 11.37
CA PRO A 156 6.58 -28.90 10.24
C PRO A 156 5.52 -28.44 9.23
N GLY A 157 5.74 -27.28 8.63
CA GLY A 157 4.84 -26.69 7.64
C GLY A 157 4.93 -25.17 7.62
N TYR A 158 4.09 -24.54 6.80
CA TYR A 158 3.97 -23.08 6.76
C TYR A 158 3.48 -22.54 8.10
N SER A 159 4.00 -21.38 8.46
CA SER A 159 3.51 -20.63 9.62
C SER A 159 2.24 -19.85 9.28
N GLY A 160 1.59 -19.28 10.30
CA GLY A 160 0.59 -18.22 10.11
C GLY A 160 1.23 -16.87 9.77
N GLY A 161 2.24 -16.85 8.89
CA GLY A 161 2.95 -15.65 8.45
C GLY A 161 4.25 -15.33 9.19
N CYS A 162 4.49 -15.92 10.36
CA CYS A 162 5.72 -15.70 11.12
C CYS A 162 6.96 -16.34 10.49
N ILE A 163 8.14 -15.79 10.78
CA ILE A 163 9.43 -16.37 10.42
C ILE A 163 9.88 -17.26 11.58
N ARG A 164 10.07 -18.55 11.33
CA ARG A 164 10.45 -19.54 12.34
C ARG A 164 11.91 -19.92 12.21
N LEU A 165 12.64 -19.86 13.31
CA LEU A 165 14.02 -20.31 13.44
C LEU A 165 14.11 -21.53 14.37
N ASP A 166 15.29 -22.13 14.45
CA ASP A 166 15.62 -22.99 15.59
C ASP A 166 15.52 -22.17 16.89
N VAL A 167 15.21 -22.83 18.02
CA VAL A 167 15.04 -22.14 19.32
C VAL A 167 16.32 -21.44 19.75
N GLU A 168 17.48 -22.04 19.52
CA GLU A 168 18.76 -21.47 19.90
C GLU A 168 19.18 -20.33 18.97
N ASP A 169 18.92 -20.49 17.66
CA ASP A 169 19.14 -19.41 16.69
C ASP A 169 18.24 -18.21 16.99
N ALA A 170 16.96 -18.44 17.30
CA ALA A 170 16.05 -17.39 17.74
C ALA A 170 16.52 -16.69 19.02
N ARG A 171 17.10 -17.43 19.99
CA ARG A 171 17.68 -16.84 21.20
C ARG A 171 18.80 -15.87 20.85
N LYS A 172 19.71 -16.24 19.95
CA LYS A 172 20.81 -15.37 19.51
C LYS A 172 20.30 -14.12 18.81
N VAL A 173 19.36 -14.26 17.87
CA VAL A 173 18.73 -13.11 17.20
C VAL A 173 18.04 -12.20 18.23
N PHE A 174 17.31 -12.80 19.17
CA PHE A 174 16.65 -12.08 20.25
C PHE A 174 17.63 -11.34 21.16
N GLU A 175 18.80 -11.88 21.44
CA GLU A 175 19.83 -11.17 22.22
C GLU A 175 20.53 -10.07 21.42
N PHE A 176 20.66 -10.27 20.11
CA PHE A 176 21.26 -9.29 19.21
C PHE A 176 20.40 -8.04 19.06
N VAL A 177 19.11 -8.19 18.73
CA VAL A 177 18.24 -7.05 18.39
C VAL A 177 17.73 -6.30 19.61
N GLU A 178 17.32 -5.05 19.41
CA GLU A 178 16.62 -4.21 20.39
C GLU A 178 15.30 -3.71 19.79
N ASN A 179 14.40 -3.16 20.61
CA ASN A 179 13.23 -2.48 20.06
C ASN A 179 13.71 -1.30 19.20
N GLY A 180 13.22 -1.21 17.97
CA GLY A 180 13.65 -0.22 16.98
C GLY A 180 14.74 -0.70 16.04
N THR A 181 15.35 -1.88 16.25
CA THR A 181 16.30 -2.45 15.28
C THR A 181 15.61 -2.61 13.93
N PRO A 182 16.16 -2.02 12.84
CA PRO A 182 15.56 -2.16 11.52
C PRO A 182 15.70 -3.58 10.99
N ILE A 183 14.68 -4.02 10.27
CA ILE A 183 14.62 -5.31 9.61
C ILE A 183 14.03 -5.16 8.22
N PHE A 184 14.73 -5.69 7.23
CA PHE A 184 14.22 -5.82 5.87
C PHE A 184 13.79 -7.26 5.61
N VAL A 185 12.53 -7.45 5.23
CA VAL A 185 12.00 -8.76 4.82
C VAL A 185 11.96 -8.80 3.29
N HIS A 186 12.90 -9.54 2.72
CA HIS A 186 13.07 -9.67 1.28
C HIS A 186 12.39 -10.93 0.75
N GLU A 187 11.65 -10.78 -0.33
CA GLU A 187 11.16 -11.88 -1.14
C GLU A 187 10.96 -11.34 -2.55
N SER A 188 11.68 -11.92 -3.52
CA SER A 188 11.47 -11.65 -4.93
C SER A 188 10.07 -12.12 -5.34
N SER A 189 9.50 -11.50 -6.36
CA SER A 189 8.35 -12.10 -7.03
C SER A 189 8.82 -13.41 -7.65
N GLU A 190 8.05 -14.51 -7.47
CA GLU A 190 8.32 -15.86 -7.98
C GLU A 190 8.71 -15.94 -9.48
N ASP A 191 8.51 -14.84 -10.22
CA ASP A 191 8.78 -14.63 -11.63
C ASP A 191 10.22 -14.21 -12.01
N ASP A 192 11.13 -13.96 -11.07
CA ASP A 192 12.55 -13.65 -11.42
C ASP A 192 13.29 -14.89 -11.98
N SER A 193 12.69 -16.08 -11.83
CA SER A 193 13.15 -17.35 -12.40
C SER A 193 12.55 -17.67 -13.79
N ASN A 194 11.57 -16.89 -14.25
CA ASN A 194 10.99 -17.06 -15.58
C ASN A 194 12.05 -16.59 -16.61
N PRO A 195 12.33 -17.36 -17.67
CA PRO A 195 13.38 -17.02 -18.62
C PRO A 195 13.14 -15.60 -19.14
N LYS A 196 14.21 -14.80 -19.20
CA LYS A 196 14.26 -13.42 -19.71
C LYS A 196 13.10 -13.15 -20.68
N ARG A 197 11.99 -12.60 -20.17
CA ARG A 197 10.87 -12.19 -21.01
C ARG A 197 11.40 -11.26 -22.09
N GLU A 198 10.82 -11.33 -23.28
CA GLU A 198 11.27 -10.44 -24.34
C GLU A 198 11.01 -8.99 -23.94
N ASP A 199 12.05 -8.15 -23.93
CA ASP A 199 11.90 -6.73 -23.57
C ASP A 199 10.75 -6.10 -24.40
N ILE A 200 9.81 -5.46 -23.72
CA ILE A 200 8.74 -4.71 -24.37
C ILE A 200 9.35 -3.43 -24.93
N ARG A 201 9.05 -3.14 -26.20
CA ARG A 201 9.32 -1.84 -26.83
C ARG A 201 8.01 -1.12 -27.08
N ILE A 202 7.97 0.13 -26.67
CA ILE A 202 6.86 1.04 -26.95
C ILE A 202 7.16 1.76 -28.27
N LYS A 203 6.28 1.60 -29.26
CA LYS A 203 6.33 2.37 -30.51
C LYS A 203 6.01 3.84 -30.23
N ASP A 204 6.64 4.74 -30.98
CA ASP A 204 6.28 6.16 -31.01
C ASP A 204 4.95 6.34 -31.77
N ILE A 205 3.84 6.21 -31.05
CA ILE A 205 2.49 6.53 -31.53
C ILE A 205 1.91 7.70 -30.72
N PRO A 206 1.02 8.52 -31.32
CA PRO A 206 0.43 9.67 -30.62
C PRO A 206 -0.22 9.28 -29.30
N LEU A 207 0.04 10.05 -28.24
CA LEU A 207 -0.63 9.86 -26.96
C LEU A 207 -2.13 10.16 -27.08
N PRO A 208 -2.99 9.39 -26.40
CA PRO A 208 -4.41 9.71 -26.35
C PRO A 208 -4.64 11.04 -25.64
N HIS A 209 -5.75 11.70 -25.94
CA HIS A 209 -6.19 12.85 -25.16
C HIS A 209 -6.74 12.38 -23.81
N LEU A 210 -6.03 12.71 -22.74
CA LEU A 210 -6.39 12.34 -21.37
C LEU A 210 -6.84 13.56 -20.57
N THR A 211 -7.76 13.34 -19.64
CA THR A 211 -8.22 14.39 -18.71
C THR A 211 -7.54 14.35 -17.34
N SER A 212 -6.72 13.32 -17.10
CA SER A 212 -5.95 13.13 -15.88
C SER A 212 -4.80 14.11 -15.70
N ASP A 213 -4.60 14.51 -14.45
CA ASP A 213 -3.47 15.35 -14.05
C ASP A 213 -2.18 14.54 -13.92
N ALA A 214 -2.29 13.28 -13.49
CA ALA A 214 -1.18 12.35 -13.41
C ALA A 214 -1.59 10.91 -13.78
N PHE A 215 -0.64 10.16 -14.35
CA PHE A 215 -0.80 8.73 -14.59
C PHE A 215 0.53 7.98 -14.66
N ILE A 216 0.50 6.67 -14.50
CA ILE A 216 1.61 5.76 -14.75
C ILE A 216 1.09 4.45 -15.35
N ILE A 217 1.83 3.92 -16.32
CA ILE A 217 1.69 2.58 -16.90
C ILE A 217 3.02 1.87 -16.73
N ALA A 218 3.04 0.79 -15.95
CA ALA A 218 4.28 0.08 -15.64
C ALA A 218 4.07 -1.41 -15.45
N ASP A 219 5.06 -2.21 -15.85
CA ASP A 219 5.08 -3.64 -15.56
C ASP A 219 5.40 -3.89 -14.09
N ILE A 220 4.55 -4.67 -13.42
CA ILE A 220 4.63 -4.95 -11.99
C ILE A 220 5.88 -5.76 -11.61
N ASN A 221 6.32 -6.65 -12.50
CA ASN A 221 7.40 -7.57 -12.21
C ASN A 221 8.75 -6.87 -12.37
N THR A 222 8.95 -6.20 -13.51
CA THR A 222 10.25 -5.59 -13.87
C THR A 222 10.40 -4.17 -13.34
N GLY A 223 9.30 -3.47 -13.03
CA GLY A 223 9.35 -2.04 -12.73
C GLY A 223 9.53 -1.16 -13.95
N GLU A 224 9.51 -1.72 -15.17
CA GLU A 224 9.63 -0.94 -16.38
C GLU A 224 8.42 -0.01 -16.53
N VAL A 225 8.68 1.31 -16.59
CA VAL A 225 7.67 2.31 -16.88
C VAL A 225 7.55 2.49 -18.38
N PHE A 226 6.36 2.21 -18.91
CA PHE A 226 6.03 2.35 -20.34
C PHE A 226 5.59 3.76 -20.68
N LEU A 227 4.82 4.38 -19.79
CA LEU A 227 4.34 5.75 -19.98
C LEU A 227 4.01 6.37 -18.62
N GLU A 228 4.28 7.67 -18.46
CA GLU A 228 3.96 8.39 -17.23
C GLU A 228 3.68 9.87 -17.51
N LYS A 229 2.96 10.49 -16.58
CA LYS A 229 2.81 11.93 -16.46
C LYS A 229 2.73 12.26 -14.98
N ASN A 230 3.60 13.15 -14.50
CA ASN A 230 3.56 13.67 -13.13
C ASN A 230 3.52 12.56 -12.06
N MET A 231 4.12 11.39 -12.31
CA MET A 231 3.90 10.22 -11.44
C MET A 231 4.42 10.39 -10.00
N LYS A 232 5.29 11.38 -9.75
CA LYS A 232 5.83 11.71 -8.43
C LYS A 232 5.11 12.88 -7.74
N ASN A 233 4.13 13.51 -8.40
CA ASN A 233 3.36 14.59 -7.78
C ASN A 233 2.33 13.99 -6.81
N VAL A 234 2.12 14.68 -5.69
CA VAL A 234 1.20 14.25 -4.63
C VAL A 234 -0.22 14.70 -4.93
N TYR A 235 -1.17 13.77 -4.87
CA TYR A 235 -2.60 14.03 -5.06
C TYR A 235 -3.43 13.38 -3.95
N PRO A 236 -4.60 13.95 -3.59
CA PRO A 236 -5.62 13.20 -2.87
C PRO A 236 -6.05 11.97 -3.68
N ILE A 237 -6.15 10.80 -3.05
CA ILE A 237 -6.36 9.52 -3.76
C ILE A 237 -7.76 8.93 -3.63
N ALA A 238 -8.63 9.55 -2.82
CA ALA A 238 -9.98 9.06 -2.55
C ALA A 238 -9.99 7.56 -2.17
N SER A 239 -11.01 6.81 -2.60
CA SER A 239 -11.22 5.42 -2.21
C SER A 239 -10.14 4.41 -2.66
N ILE A 240 -9.11 4.81 -3.41
CA ILE A 240 -7.90 3.96 -3.58
C ILE A 240 -7.29 3.63 -2.20
N THR A 241 -7.46 4.52 -1.20
CA THR A 241 -7.14 4.27 0.21
C THR A 241 -7.61 2.90 0.70
N LYS A 242 -8.77 2.42 0.26
CA LYS A 242 -9.37 1.17 0.77
C LYS A 242 -8.55 -0.07 0.42
N LEU A 243 -7.68 -0.01 -0.58
CA LEU A 243 -6.69 -1.05 -0.84
C LEU A 243 -5.68 -1.16 0.31
N MET A 244 -5.18 -0.03 0.83
CA MET A 244 -4.32 -0.02 2.03
C MET A 244 -5.10 -0.50 3.26
N THR A 245 -6.35 -0.09 3.43
CA THR A 245 -7.22 -0.58 4.51
C THR A 245 -7.37 -2.09 4.47
N ALA A 246 -7.61 -2.67 3.28
CA ALA A 246 -7.72 -4.12 3.10
C ALA A 246 -6.40 -4.85 3.44
N ILE A 247 -5.26 -4.30 3.00
CA ILE A 247 -3.93 -4.84 3.34
C ILE A 247 -3.73 -4.86 4.85
N VAL A 248 -3.92 -3.72 5.52
CA VAL A 248 -3.71 -3.60 6.97
C VAL A 248 -4.70 -4.44 7.76
N ALA A 249 -5.98 -4.47 7.37
CA ALA A 249 -6.98 -5.30 8.01
C ALA A 249 -6.62 -6.79 7.92
N ASN A 250 -6.22 -7.28 6.73
CA ASN A 250 -5.75 -8.65 6.52
C ASN A 250 -4.55 -8.99 7.41
N GLU A 251 -3.66 -8.03 7.64
CA GLU A 251 -2.40 -8.26 8.35
C GLU A 251 -2.49 -8.08 9.88
N ALA A 252 -3.45 -7.28 10.35
CA ALA A 252 -3.58 -6.90 11.75
C ALA A 252 -4.80 -7.52 12.44
N ILE A 253 -5.83 -7.93 11.69
CA ILE A 253 -7.07 -8.49 12.21
C ILE A 253 -7.23 -9.92 11.70
N MET A 254 -7.57 -10.84 12.60
CA MET A 254 -7.83 -12.23 12.19
C MET A 254 -9.05 -12.30 11.26
N PHE A 255 -8.94 -13.05 10.16
CA PHE A 255 -9.98 -13.11 9.12
C PHE A 255 -11.34 -13.61 9.63
N ASP A 256 -11.34 -14.52 10.60
CA ASP A 256 -12.53 -15.10 11.22
C ASP A 256 -13.08 -14.24 12.37
N ARG A 257 -12.43 -13.11 12.66
CA ARG A 257 -12.86 -12.23 13.74
C ARG A 257 -14.19 -11.59 13.38
N VAL A 258 -15.18 -11.80 14.23
CA VAL A 258 -16.48 -11.11 14.13
C VAL A 258 -16.34 -9.66 14.59
N ILE A 259 -16.82 -8.74 13.75
CA ILE A 259 -16.93 -7.32 14.02
C ILE A 259 -18.43 -7.01 14.10
N THR A 260 -18.85 -6.42 15.22
CA THR A 260 -20.25 -6.00 15.43
C THR A 260 -20.44 -4.56 15.00
N ILE A 261 -21.37 -4.31 14.09
CA ILE A 261 -21.68 -2.99 13.57
C ILE A 261 -22.51 -2.19 14.60
N ASN A 262 -22.13 -0.94 14.86
CA ASN A 262 -22.80 -0.07 15.82
C ASN A 262 -23.12 1.30 15.20
N ASP A 263 -23.85 2.16 15.94
CA ASP A 263 -24.26 3.48 15.43
C ASP A 263 -23.06 4.34 15.01
N TYR A 264 -21.96 4.29 15.77
CA TYR A 264 -20.75 5.06 15.48
C TYR A 264 -20.08 4.68 14.15
N ILE A 265 -20.14 3.40 13.77
CA ILE A 265 -19.66 2.93 12.47
C ILE A 265 -20.54 3.46 11.34
N LEU A 266 -21.86 3.49 11.57
CA LEU A 266 -22.87 3.89 10.57
C LEU A 266 -23.00 5.41 10.41
N GLU A 267 -22.45 6.21 11.32
CA GLU A 267 -22.42 7.69 11.24
C GLU A 267 -21.50 8.24 10.13
N THR A 268 -20.82 7.36 9.37
CA THR A 268 -20.00 7.75 8.21
C THR A 268 -20.84 8.33 7.06
N HIS A 269 -20.20 9.07 6.16
CA HIS A 269 -20.84 9.68 4.99
C HIS A 269 -20.31 9.08 3.69
N GLY A 270 -21.08 9.18 2.60
CA GLY A 270 -20.69 8.69 1.28
C GLY A 270 -21.10 7.23 1.03
N ASP A 271 -20.32 6.53 0.19
CA ASP A 271 -20.53 5.12 -0.17
C ASP A 271 -20.72 4.24 1.08
N SER A 272 -21.75 3.39 1.07
CA SER A 272 -22.06 2.46 2.16
C SER A 272 -22.31 1.08 1.59
N GLY A 273 -21.90 0.05 2.33
CA GLY A 273 -22.19 -1.36 2.04
C GLY A 273 -23.52 -1.82 2.65
N HIS A 274 -24.39 -0.88 3.04
CA HIS A 274 -25.69 -1.12 3.65
C HIS A 274 -25.65 -2.02 4.89
N LEU A 275 -24.56 -1.93 5.67
CA LEU A 275 -24.39 -2.66 6.92
C LEU A 275 -25.41 -2.19 7.95
N GLN A 276 -25.86 -3.09 8.83
CA GLN A 276 -26.93 -2.80 9.77
C GLN A 276 -26.48 -2.78 11.22
N LYS A 277 -27.12 -1.95 12.04
CA LYS A 277 -26.85 -1.90 13.47
C LYS A 277 -27.08 -3.27 14.13
N GLY A 278 -26.08 -3.73 14.89
CA GLY A 278 -26.10 -5.03 15.57
C GLY A 278 -25.75 -6.20 14.67
N GLU A 279 -25.45 -5.97 13.40
CA GLU A 279 -24.97 -7.01 12.49
C GLU A 279 -23.59 -7.51 12.91
N GLU A 280 -23.40 -8.83 12.81
CA GLU A 280 -22.15 -9.52 13.05
C GLU A 280 -21.57 -10.01 11.74
N ILE A 281 -20.44 -9.44 11.34
CA ILE A 281 -19.77 -9.76 10.07
C ILE A 281 -18.31 -10.11 10.34
N THR A 282 -17.79 -11.13 9.64
CA THR A 282 -16.39 -11.51 9.79
C THR A 282 -15.47 -10.48 9.12
N ALA A 283 -14.25 -10.32 9.63
CA ALA A 283 -13.25 -9.48 9.00
C ALA A 283 -12.91 -9.93 7.57
N ASN A 284 -13.09 -11.20 7.21
CA ASN A 284 -12.97 -11.64 5.82
C ASN A 284 -14.12 -11.13 4.96
N ASP A 285 -15.35 -11.27 5.45
CA ASP A 285 -16.54 -10.93 4.67
C ASP A 285 -16.73 -9.42 4.53
N LEU A 286 -16.22 -8.64 5.48
CA LEU A 286 -16.21 -7.19 5.44
C LEU A 286 -15.28 -6.64 4.32
N LEU A 287 -14.40 -7.45 3.73
CA LEU A 287 -13.59 -7.07 2.56
C LEU A 287 -14.44 -6.86 1.30
N TYR A 288 -15.53 -7.61 1.14
CA TYR A 288 -16.38 -7.52 -0.06
C TYR A 288 -17.05 -6.15 -0.19
N PRO A 289 -17.83 -5.63 0.79
CA PRO A 289 -18.41 -4.30 0.68
C PRO A 289 -17.31 -3.22 0.60
N LEU A 290 -16.19 -3.37 1.34
CA LEU A 290 -15.07 -2.43 1.31
C LEU A 290 -14.53 -2.23 -0.12
N LEU A 291 -14.34 -3.32 -0.85
CA LEU A 291 -13.61 -3.34 -2.12
C LEU A 291 -14.52 -3.25 -3.34
N MET A 292 -15.69 -3.90 -3.33
CA MET A 292 -16.63 -3.94 -4.46
C MET A 292 -17.50 -2.69 -4.53
N GLU A 293 -18.02 -2.25 -3.38
CA GLU A 293 -18.96 -1.12 -3.28
C GLU A 293 -18.33 0.11 -2.64
N SER A 294 -17.01 0.11 -2.42
CA SER A 294 -16.31 1.27 -1.87
C SER A 294 -16.83 1.70 -0.48
N SER A 295 -17.42 0.77 0.28
CA SER A 295 -18.11 1.01 1.55
C SER A 295 -17.23 1.73 2.60
N ASN A 296 -17.68 2.91 3.03
CA ASN A 296 -17.03 3.71 4.08
C ASN A 296 -17.33 3.17 5.48
N ASP A 297 -18.50 2.54 5.67
CA ASP A 297 -18.91 1.86 6.91
C ASP A 297 -18.05 0.61 7.15
N ALA A 298 -17.71 -0.17 6.11
CA ALA A 298 -16.75 -1.26 6.23
C ALA A 298 -15.34 -0.75 6.60
N ALA A 299 -14.88 0.33 5.96
CA ALA A 299 -13.61 0.95 6.31
C ALA A 299 -13.57 1.46 7.76
N LYS A 300 -14.66 2.07 8.23
CA LYS A 300 -14.83 2.54 9.61
C LYS A 300 -14.93 1.38 10.60
N ALA A 301 -15.57 0.28 10.23
CA ALA A 301 -15.68 -0.92 11.05
C ALA A 301 -14.29 -1.53 11.33
N TYR A 302 -13.41 -1.62 10.34
CA TYR A 302 -12.02 -2.07 10.55
C TYR A 302 -11.24 -1.13 11.47
N SER A 303 -11.25 0.17 11.19
CA SER A 303 -10.50 1.15 11.99
C SER A 303 -11.02 1.21 13.42
N TYR A 304 -12.33 1.18 13.61
CA TYR A 304 -12.97 1.18 14.93
C TYR A 304 -12.64 -0.09 15.72
N TYR A 305 -12.75 -1.26 15.10
CA TYR A 305 -12.46 -2.54 15.74
C TYR A 305 -11.01 -2.61 16.25
N TYR A 306 -10.06 -2.16 15.44
CA TYR A 306 -8.64 -2.15 15.83
C TYR A 306 -8.28 -1.01 16.80
N GLY A 307 -9.04 0.09 16.72
CA GLY A 307 -8.72 1.38 17.35
C GLY A 307 -8.17 2.35 16.29
N GLU A 308 -8.89 3.43 16.03
CA GLU A 308 -8.73 4.21 14.80
C GLU A 308 -7.34 4.81 14.64
N THR A 309 -6.83 5.50 15.67
CA THR A 309 -5.47 6.06 15.64
C THR A 309 -4.42 4.98 15.41
N GLY A 310 -4.61 3.80 16.02
CA GLY A 310 -3.72 2.65 15.83
C GLY A 310 -3.77 2.11 14.40
N PHE A 311 -4.97 2.03 13.83
CA PHE A 311 -5.19 1.54 12.47
C PHE A 311 -4.59 2.49 11.43
N ILE A 312 -4.81 3.80 11.55
CA ILE A 312 -4.19 4.80 10.67
C ILE A 312 -2.67 4.82 10.83
N SER A 313 -2.15 4.62 12.06
CA SER A 313 -0.71 4.44 12.28
C SER A 313 -0.17 3.21 11.55
N LEU A 314 -0.89 2.09 11.54
CA LEU A 314 -0.50 0.90 10.78
C LEU A 314 -0.53 1.14 9.27
N MET A 315 -1.52 1.87 8.75
CA MET A 315 -1.57 2.23 7.32
C MET A 315 -0.33 3.02 6.89
N ASN A 316 0.07 4.02 7.67
CA ASN A 316 1.27 4.79 7.36
C ASN A 316 2.57 3.97 7.56
N LYS A 317 2.64 3.10 8.57
CA LYS A 317 3.77 2.18 8.73
C LYS A 317 3.88 1.18 7.58
N LYS A 318 2.74 0.72 7.06
CA LYS A 318 2.73 -0.15 5.88
C LYS A 318 3.17 0.61 4.64
N ALA A 319 2.74 1.86 4.47
CA ALA A 319 3.22 2.72 3.39
C ALA A 319 4.76 2.88 3.45
N GLU A 320 5.32 3.23 4.62
CA GLU A 320 6.77 3.30 4.86
C GLU A 320 7.45 1.97 4.50
N ALA A 321 6.90 0.84 4.98
CA ALA A 321 7.46 -0.48 4.73
C ALA A 321 7.45 -0.89 3.25
N LEU A 322 6.54 -0.34 2.44
CA LEU A 322 6.47 -0.56 1.00
C LEU A 322 7.28 0.46 0.20
N GLY A 323 8.01 1.37 0.86
CA GLY A 323 8.77 2.44 0.20
C GLY A 323 7.90 3.58 -0.35
N MET A 324 6.64 3.68 0.08
CA MET A 324 5.70 4.73 -0.34
C MET A 324 5.96 6.03 0.44
N THR A 325 7.11 6.66 0.22
CA THR A 325 7.62 7.77 1.04
C THR A 325 6.87 9.09 0.88
N ASP A 326 6.10 9.23 -0.20
CA ASP A 326 5.30 10.42 -0.52
C ASP A 326 3.79 10.18 -0.28
N THR A 327 3.46 9.20 0.56
CA THR A 327 2.09 8.80 0.91
C THR A 327 1.77 9.14 2.35
N THR A 328 0.55 9.63 2.58
CA THR A 328 0.00 9.86 3.92
C THR A 328 -1.45 9.42 3.98
N PHE A 329 -1.78 8.66 5.03
CA PHE A 329 -3.16 8.28 5.37
C PHE A 329 -3.61 9.00 6.64
N THR A 330 -4.78 9.60 6.58
CA THR A 330 -5.47 10.32 7.66
C THR A 330 -6.80 9.67 8.08
N ASP A 331 -7.39 8.85 7.20
CA ASP A 331 -8.55 7.99 7.49
C ASP A 331 -8.50 6.67 6.68
N SER A 332 -9.36 5.70 7.00
CA SER A 332 -9.39 4.36 6.39
C SER A 332 -10.22 4.24 5.11
N SER A 333 -10.94 5.29 4.73
CA SER A 333 -11.94 5.29 3.65
C SER A 333 -11.51 6.06 2.40
N GLY A 334 -10.72 7.12 2.57
CA GLY A 334 -10.37 8.07 1.51
C GLY A 334 -11.28 9.30 1.43
N ILE A 335 -12.17 9.52 2.41
CA ILE A 335 -13.02 10.73 2.46
C ILE A 335 -12.17 11.98 2.68
N SER A 336 -11.16 11.92 3.55
CA SER A 336 -10.26 13.03 3.83
C SER A 336 -9.41 13.34 2.61
N SER A 337 -9.32 14.61 2.27
CA SER A 337 -8.34 15.12 1.30
C SER A 337 -6.90 14.99 1.79
N GLY A 338 -6.68 14.69 3.08
CA GLY A 338 -5.38 14.36 3.66
C GLY A 338 -4.87 12.98 3.28
N ASN A 339 -5.72 12.09 2.76
CA ASN A 339 -5.29 10.83 2.17
C ASN A 339 -4.66 11.10 0.81
N THR A 340 -3.33 11.16 0.78
CA THR A 340 -2.55 11.58 -0.37
C THR A 340 -1.48 10.56 -0.72
N SER A 341 -1.13 10.48 -2.00
CA SER A 341 -0.08 9.59 -2.52
C SER A 341 0.38 10.08 -3.90
N THR A 342 1.28 9.35 -4.53
CA THR A 342 1.79 9.60 -5.88
C THR A 342 1.46 8.41 -6.78
N GLY A 343 1.54 8.58 -8.11
CA GLY A 343 1.41 7.44 -9.03
C GLY A 343 2.50 6.38 -8.79
N TYR A 344 3.71 6.81 -8.44
CA TYR A 344 4.83 5.93 -8.10
C TYR A 344 4.55 5.10 -6.84
N ASP A 345 4.10 5.73 -5.75
CA ASP A 345 3.80 5.03 -4.50
C ASP A 345 2.64 4.05 -4.67
N LEU A 346 1.60 4.45 -5.39
CA LEU A 346 0.47 3.57 -5.73
C LEU A 346 0.90 2.39 -6.60
N TYR A 347 1.93 2.55 -7.43
CA TYR A 347 2.52 1.43 -8.18
C TYR A 347 3.20 0.44 -7.23
N LEU A 348 3.93 0.90 -6.21
CA LEU A 348 4.53 0.02 -5.19
C LEU A 348 3.44 -0.75 -4.43
N MET A 349 2.32 -0.10 -4.09
CA MET A 349 1.16 -0.77 -3.51
C MET A 349 0.55 -1.80 -4.48
N ALA A 350 0.41 -1.47 -5.77
CA ALA A 350 -0.09 -2.41 -6.79
C ALA A 350 0.81 -3.64 -6.93
N LYS A 351 2.13 -3.45 -6.92
CA LYS A 351 3.12 -4.53 -6.93
C LYS A 351 2.99 -5.42 -5.70
N TYR A 352 2.87 -4.83 -4.52
CA TYR A 352 2.64 -5.58 -3.29
C TYR A 352 1.34 -6.38 -3.32
N LEU A 353 0.24 -5.75 -3.76
CA LEU A 353 -1.05 -6.42 -3.92
C LEU A 353 -0.96 -7.59 -4.88
N ASN A 354 -0.38 -7.40 -6.07
CA ASN A 354 -0.27 -8.45 -7.07
C ASN A 354 0.57 -9.64 -6.58
N ASN A 355 1.67 -9.37 -5.88
CA ASN A 355 2.64 -10.40 -5.53
C ASN A 355 2.35 -11.09 -4.20
N LYS A 356 1.75 -10.37 -3.24
CA LYS A 356 1.58 -10.82 -1.84
C LYS A 356 0.14 -10.89 -1.37
N LYS A 357 -0.77 -10.17 -2.02
CA LYS A 357 -2.17 -10.06 -1.60
C LYS A 357 -3.12 -10.16 -2.81
N SER A 358 -2.80 -11.04 -3.75
CA SER A 358 -3.53 -11.14 -5.03
C SER A 358 -5.01 -11.46 -4.86
N PHE A 359 -5.39 -12.11 -3.75
CA PHE A 359 -6.77 -12.33 -3.37
C PHE A 359 -7.56 -11.02 -3.13
N ILE A 360 -6.91 -9.94 -2.68
CA ILE A 360 -7.53 -8.60 -2.54
C ILE A 360 -7.90 -8.08 -3.93
N LEU A 361 -6.98 -8.18 -4.90
CA LEU A 361 -7.29 -7.83 -6.30
C LEU A 361 -8.39 -8.74 -6.87
N ALA A 362 -8.37 -10.03 -6.56
CA ALA A 362 -9.42 -10.95 -6.99
C ALA A 362 -10.81 -10.56 -6.44
N ILE A 363 -10.92 -10.09 -5.19
CA ILE A 363 -12.18 -9.56 -4.65
C ILE A 363 -12.64 -8.33 -5.44
N THR A 364 -11.72 -7.41 -5.76
CA THR A 364 -12.05 -6.20 -6.55
C THR A 364 -12.44 -6.50 -8.00
N ARG A 365 -12.28 -7.74 -8.48
CA ARG A 365 -12.70 -8.17 -9.81
C ARG A 365 -14.09 -8.80 -9.81
N LEU A 366 -14.55 -9.37 -8.69
CA LEU A 366 -15.83 -10.10 -8.65
C LEU A 366 -16.96 -9.21 -9.18
N PRO A 367 -17.80 -9.68 -10.12
CA PRO A 367 -18.91 -8.86 -10.63
C PRO A 367 -19.99 -8.68 -9.56
N GLU A 368 -20.27 -9.75 -8.81
CA GLU A 368 -21.22 -9.78 -7.72
C GLU A 368 -20.76 -10.72 -6.61
N LYS A 369 -21.28 -10.49 -5.40
CA LYS A 369 -21.07 -11.35 -4.24
C LYS A 369 -22.32 -11.39 -3.39
N GLU A 370 -22.92 -12.56 -3.28
CA GLU A 370 -23.90 -12.84 -2.23
C GLU A 370 -23.18 -13.24 -0.95
N LEU A 371 -23.61 -12.68 0.17
CA LEU A 371 -23.06 -12.93 1.50
C LEU A 371 -24.21 -13.03 2.50
N LEU A 372 -24.19 -14.07 3.32
CA LEU A 372 -25.13 -14.25 4.42
C LEU A 372 -24.42 -14.00 5.75
N THR A 373 -24.85 -12.98 6.49
CA THR A 373 -24.53 -12.82 7.91
C THR A 373 -25.63 -13.48 8.75
N PRO A 374 -25.43 -13.69 10.06
CA PRO A 374 -26.47 -14.28 10.89
C PRO A 374 -27.77 -13.45 10.94
N GLN A 375 -27.67 -12.14 10.64
CA GLN A 375 -28.79 -11.21 10.69
C GLN A 375 -29.32 -10.80 9.31
N HIS A 376 -28.48 -10.76 8.28
CA HIS A 376 -28.83 -10.19 6.97
C HIS A 376 -28.26 -10.96 5.78
N GLU A 377 -28.99 -10.90 4.66
CA GLU A 377 -28.50 -11.29 3.35
C GLU A 377 -28.07 -10.04 2.58
N HIS A 378 -26.85 -10.07 2.07
CA HIS A 378 -26.26 -9.00 1.27
C HIS A 378 -26.00 -9.50 -0.14
N ARG A 379 -26.19 -8.60 -1.10
CA ARG A 379 -25.75 -8.78 -2.49
C ARG A 379 -24.93 -7.56 -2.90
N PHE A 380 -23.61 -7.72 -2.92
CA PHE A 380 -22.70 -6.67 -3.31
C PHE A 380 -22.47 -6.69 -4.82
N THR A 381 -22.50 -5.52 -5.45
CA THR A 381 -22.21 -5.36 -6.89
C THR A 381 -20.98 -4.49 -7.09
N ASN A 382 -20.12 -4.86 -8.04
CA ASN A 382 -18.89 -4.13 -8.26
C ASN A 382 -19.11 -2.85 -9.08
N PHE A 383 -18.56 -1.73 -8.59
CA PHE A 383 -18.66 -0.44 -9.26
C PHE A 383 -17.60 -0.23 -10.35
N ASN A 384 -16.63 -1.14 -10.47
CA ASN A 384 -15.58 -1.02 -11.47
C ASN A 384 -16.04 -1.60 -12.82
N ILE A 385 -16.13 -0.76 -13.85
CA ILE A 385 -16.55 -1.15 -15.20
C ILE A 385 -15.69 -2.22 -15.85
N PHE A 386 -14.47 -2.46 -15.35
CA PHE A 386 -13.55 -3.47 -15.86
C PHE A 386 -13.74 -4.85 -15.21
N SER A 387 -14.66 -5.01 -14.25
CA SER A 387 -14.89 -6.28 -13.53
C SER A 387 -15.18 -7.46 -14.46
N ASP A 388 -15.86 -7.21 -15.57
CA ASP A 388 -16.20 -8.21 -16.60
C ASP A 388 -15.09 -8.45 -17.65
N ASP A 389 -14.02 -7.65 -17.66
CA ASP A 389 -12.89 -7.84 -18.57
C ASP A 389 -12.06 -9.06 -18.13
N SER A 390 -11.79 -9.98 -19.07
CA SER A 390 -11.00 -11.18 -18.80
C SER A 390 -9.54 -10.89 -18.47
N ASP A 391 -8.99 -9.78 -18.99
CA ASP A 391 -7.63 -9.33 -18.74
C ASP A 391 -7.52 -8.56 -17.42
N PHE A 392 -8.63 -8.08 -16.85
CA PHE A 392 -8.60 -7.35 -15.59
C PHE A 392 -8.26 -8.27 -14.42
N VAL A 393 -7.18 -7.95 -13.71
CA VAL A 393 -6.72 -8.69 -12.53
C VAL A 393 -7.41 -8.17 -11.28
N GLY A 394 -7.64 -6.85 -11.21
CA GLY A 394 -8.26 -6.16 -10.10
C GLY A 394 -7.84 -4.70 -10.03
N GLY A 395 -8.50 -3.93 -9.16
CA GLY A 395 -8.27 -2.49 -9.05
C GLY A 395 -9.32 -1.77 -8.20
N LYS A 396 -9.10 -0.50 -7.93
CA LYS A 396 -10.03 0.33 -7.16
C LYS A 396 -10.20 1.70 -7.78
N THR A 397 -11.45 2.15 -7.84
CA THR A 397 -11.87 3.50 -8.22
C THR A 397 -12.09 4.36 -6.98
N GLY A 398 -11.95 5.69 -7.10
CA GLY A 398 -12.26 6.61 -6.00
C GLY A 398 -12.56 8.03 -6.46
N TYR A 399 -13.54 8.67 -5.84
CA TYR A 399 -13.89 10.06 -6.16
C TYR A 399 -14.09 10.87 -4.89
N THR A 400 -13.51 12.07 -4.88
CA THR A 400 -13.92 13.16 -4.00
C THR A 400 -13.80 14.47 -4.78
N GLN A 401 -14.44 15.53 -4.29
CA GLN A 401 -14.28 16.85 -4.89
C GLN A 401 -12.81 17.32 -4.92
N ALA A 402 -12.00 16.90 -3.94
CA ALA A 402 -10.59 17.27 -3.86
C ALA A 402 -9.68 16.41 -4.76
N ALA A 403 -10.01 15.12 -4.93
CA ALA A 403 -9.23 14.17 -5.73
C ALA A 403 -9.59 14.16 -7.23
N ASN A 404 -10.76 14.71 -7.58
CA ASN A 404 -11.49 14.33 -8.80
C ASN A 404 -11.57 12.79 -8.92
N GLU A 405 -11.53 12.26 -10.13
CA GLU A 405 -11.59 10.83 -10.37
C GLU A 405 -10.21 10.18 -10.30
N THR A 406 -10.09 9.13 -9.48
CA THR A 406 -8.89 8.29 -9.37
C THR A 406 -9.19 6.83 -9.69
N MET A 407 -8.19 6.12 -10.21
CA MET A 407 -8.24 4.67 -10.43
C MET A 407 -6.84 4.06 -10.31
N LEU A 408 -6.73 2.91 -9.64
CA LEU A 408 -5.60 1.98 -9.70
C LEU A 408 -6.14 0.67 -10.26
N SER A 409 -5.59 0.20 -11.38
CA SER A 409 -6.01 -1.04 -12.04
C SER A 409 -4.80 -1.87 -12.47
N VAL A 410 -4.92 -3.18 -12.41
CA VAL A 410 -3.92 -4.12 -12.92
C VAL A 410 -4.57 -4.98 -14.01
N PHE A 411 -3.89 -5.08 -15.15
CA PHE A 411 -4.32 -5.91 -16.27
C PHE A 411 -3.23 -6.92 -16.64
N LYS A 412 -3.66 -8.13 -17.00
CA LYS A 412 -2.79 -9.19 -17.52
C LYS A 412 -2.80 -9.17 -19.04
N LEU A 413 -1.88 -8.44 -19.64
CA LEU A 413 -1.87 -8.13 -21.07
C LEU A 413 -0.90 -9.02 -21.85
N GLN A 414 -1.36 -9.50 -23.00
CA GLN A 414 -0.53 -10.26 -23.93
C GLN A 414 0.33 -9.30 -24.78
N VAL A 415 1.65 -9.48 -24.77
CA VAL A 415 2.57 -8.80 -25.70
C VAL A 415 3.47 -9.85 -26.33
N GLY A 416 3.34 -10.00 -27.66
CA GLY A 416 3.92 -11.14 -28.39
C GLY A 416 3.46 -12.48 -27.81
N ASN A 417 4.39 -13.32 -27.35
CA ASN A 417 4.09 -14.65 -26.77
C ASN A 417 3.93 -14.64 -25.25
N ASP A 418 4.25 -13.54 -24.57
CA ASP A 418 4.27 -13.44 -23.12
C ASP A 418 3.08 -12.63 -22.57
N LYS A 419 2.75 -12.87 -21.29
CA LYS A 419 1.75 -12.10 -20.55
C LYS A 419 2.41 -11.29 -19.44
N TYR A 420 1.98 -10.04 -19.31
CA TYR A 420 2.54 -9.04 -18.41
C TYR A 420 1.45 -8.53 -17.48
N ASN A 421 1.74 -8.43 -16.18
CA ASN A 421 0.84 -7.76 -15.25
C ASN A 421 1.22 -6.28 -15.25
N VAL A 422 0.40 -5.46 -15.89
CA VAL A 422 0.66 -4.04 -16.09
C VAL A 422 -0.28 -3.23 -15.21
N ALA A 423 0.29 -2.37 -14.37
CA ALA A 423 -0.43 -1.42 -13.56
C ALA A 423 -0.77 -0.17 -14.38
N PHE A 424 -2.02 0.28 -14.29
CA PHE A 424 -2.53 1.53 -14.83
C PHE A 424 -3.07 2.35 -13.66
N ILE A 425 -2.42 3.47 -13.36
CA ILE A 425 -2.84 4.37 -12.28
C ILE A 425 -3.13 5.73 -12.87
N VAL A 426 -4.29 6.30 -12.54
CA VAL A 426 -4.78 7.59 -13.01
C VAL A 426 -5.26 8.40 -11.83
N LEU A 427 -4.79 9.65 -11.70
CA LEU A 427 -5.11 10.58 -10.61
C LEU A 427 -5.57 11.93 -11.18
N GLY A 428 -6.53 12.56 -10.49
CA GLY A 428 -7.03 13.89 -10.87
C GLY A 428 -7.82 13.92 -12.19
N SER A 429 -8.39 12.80 -12.63
CA SER A 429 -9.11 12.72 -13.91
C SER A 429 -10.51 13.33 -13.84
N LYS A 430 -11.00 13.81 -14.97
CA LYS A 430 -12.41 14.21 -15.15
C LYS A 430 -13.28 13.07 -15.67
N ASP A 431 -12.65 12.04 -16.22
CA ASP A 431 -13.27 10.84 -16.79
C ASP A 431 -12.24 9.70 -16.74
N ARG A 432 -12.10 9.07 -15.57
CA ARG A 432 -11.06 8.05 -15.33
C ARG A 432 -11.25 6.83 -16.20
N GLU A 433 -12.50 6.49 -16.51
CA GLU A 433 -12.86 5.28 -17.24
C GLU A 433 -12.39 5.41 -18.68
N LYS A 434 -12.72 6.54 -19.31
CA LYS A 434 -12.24 6.85 -20.66
C LYS A 434 -10.72 7.01 -20.71
N ASP A 435 -10.12 7.64 -19.70
CA ASP A 435 -8.66 7.77 -19.64
C ASP A 435 -7.99 6.39 -19.58
N VAL A 436 -8.43 5.49 -18.70
CA VAL A 436 -7.87 4.13 -18.59
C VAL A 436 -8.16 3.29 -19.83
N GLN A 437 -9.36 3.36 -20.41
CA GLN A 437 -9.65 2.70 -21.69
C GLN A 437 -8.73 3.18 -22.82
N SER A 438 -8.50 4.49 -22.90
CA SER A 438 -7.63 5.08 -23.92
C SER A 438 -6.17 4.69 -23.72
N LEU A 439 -5.69 4.65 -22.47
CA LEU A 439 -4.35 4.18 -22.13
C LEU A 439 -4.17 2.68 -22.41
N LEU A 440 -5.18 1.87 -22.11
CA LEU A 440 -5.18 0.43 -22.38
C LEU A 440 -5.12 0.16 -23.89
N GLN A 441 -5.92 0.87 -24.68
CA GLN A 441 -5.89 0.78 -26.13
C GLN A 441 -4.54 1.24 -26.69
N TRP A 442 -4.02 2.38 -26.22
CA TRP A 442 -2.70 2.88 -26.58
C TRP A 442 -1.62 1.85 -26.29
N PHE A 443 -1.62 1.22 -25.11
CA PHE A 443 -0.63 0.21 -24.75
C PHE A 443 -0.71 -1.01 -25.68
N LYS A 444 -1.91 -1.51 -25.97
CA LYS A 444 -2.14 -2.64 -26.89
C LYS A 444 -1.63 -2.36 -28.32
N GLU A 445 -1.66 -1.11 -28.77
CA GLU A 445 -1.15 -0.69 -30.09
C GLU A 445 0.37 -0.44 -30.10
N ALA A 446 0.86 0.19 -29.03
CA ALA A 446 2.24 0.64 -28.91
C ALA A 446 3.20 -0.48 -28.53
N ALA A 447 2.80 -1.40 -27.65
CA ALA A 447 3.66 -2.45 -27.12
C ALA A 447 3.95 -3.54 -28.16
N VAL A 448 5.24 -3.78 -28.41
CA VAL A 448 5.72 -4.89 -29.25
C VAL A 448 6.95 -5.54 -28.64
N ASN A 449 7.12 -6.84 -28.88
CA ASN A 449 8.31 -7.53 -28.45
C ASN A 449 9.55 -7.09 -29.26
N SER A 450 10.68 -6.98 -28.56
CA SER A 450 11.99 -6.62 -29.13
C SER A 450 12.49 -7.57 -30.24
N ALA A 451 11.99 -8.80 -30.34
CA ALA A 451 12.36 -9.80 -31.35
C ALA A 451 11.81 -9.52 -32.77
N SER A 452 10.90 -8.57 -32.96
CA SER A 452 10.21 -8.33 -34.24
C SER A 452 11.05 -7.68 -35.37
N LYS A 453 12.37 -7.54 -35.22
CA LYS A 453 13.26 -6.97 -36.25
C LYS A 453 14.07 -7.97 -37.09
N SER A 454 14.01 -9.28 -36.84
CA SER A 454 14.86 -10.25 -37.58
C SER A 454 14.28 -10.79 -38.90
N SER A 455 13.07 -10.38 -39.32
CA SER A 455 12.42 -10.92 -40.52
C SER A 455 12.28 -9.97 -41.72
N LEU A 456 12.92 -8.79 -41.69
CA LEU A 456 12.91 -7.84 -42.81
C LEU A 456 14.33 -7.40 -43.20
N SER A 457 15.15 -8.36 -43.62
CA SER A 457 16.27 -8.12 -44.53
C SER A 457 16.65 -9.42 -45.25
N LEU A 458 16.03 -9.63 -46.41
CA LEU A 458 16.55 -10.46 -47.51
C LEU A 458 16.25 -9.76 -48.83
#